data_AF-A0A951Q604-F1
#
_entry.id   AF-A0A951Q604-F1
#
_cell.length_a   1.000
_cell.length_b   1.000
_cell.length_c   1.000
_cell.angle_alpha   90.00
_cell.angle_beta   90.00
_cell.angle_gamma   90.00
#
_symmetry.space_group_name_H-M   'P 1'
#
loop_
_entity.id
_entity.type
_entity.pdbx_description
1 polymer ?
#
loop_
_entity_poly.entity_id
_entity_poly.type
_entity_poly.pdbx_seq_one_letter_code
_entity_poly.pdbx_strand_id
1 'polypeptide(L)'
;MSENLNEIQLKAADLIARGFTEMDVADMCGKSRAWIQKLKKDEIFQTTVAMFKKQIAESIRKASEESIDNLVTEFRGNSLETSRKLTSLGRKYLALLSDKVETMTPDDIPSKLVPNHLKIVAEVLKISQEIHKEILGIDQLVEELSDIHKMSAIKLNQD
;
A
#
# COMPACT_ATOMS: atom_id res chain seq x y z
N MET A 1 -6.15 -26.49 -40.62
CA MET A 1 -4.86 -25.82 -40.42
C MET A 1 -5.10 -24.70 -39.44
N SER A 2 -4.65 -24.84 -38.20
CA SER A 2 -4.70 -23.78 -37.18
C SER A 2 -3.66 -22.73 -37.54
N GLU A 3 -4.07 -21.71 -38.29
CA GLU A 3 -3.21 -20.57 -38.56
C GLU A 3 -2.99 -19.80 -37.25
N ASN A 4 -1.71 -19.57 -36.91
CA ASN A 4 -1.35 -18.66 -35.83
C ASN A 4 -1.99 -17.28 -36.07
N LEU A 5 -2.36 -16.59 -34.99
CA LEU A 5 -2.93 -15.25 -35.09
C LEU A 5 -1.93 -14.30 -35.76
N ASN A 6 -2.41 -13.52 -36.72
CA ASN A 6 -1.64 -12.43 -37.30
C ASN A 6 -1.54 -11.23 -36.34
N GLU A 7 -0.70 -10.27 -36.68
CA GLU A 7 -0.42 -9.10 -35.85
C GLU A 7 -1.68 -8.28 -35.48
N ILE A 8 -2.62 -8.12 -36.42
CA ILE A 8 -3.87 -7.38 -36.18
C ILE A 8 -4.78 -8.17 -35.21
N GLN A 9 -4.80 -9.50 -35.32
CA GLN A 9 -5.53 -10.37 -34.40
C GLN A 9 -4.90 -10.39 -33.00
N LEU A 10 -3.56 -10.40 -32.91
CA LEU A 10 -2.86 -10.26 -31.63
C LEU A 10 -3.16 -8.91 -30.97
N LYS A 11 -3.13 -7.81 -31.74
CA LYS A 11 -3.54 -6.48 -31.26
C LYS A 11 -4.99 -6.47 -30.78
N ALA A 12 -5.91 -7.08 -31.51
CA ALA A 12 -7.31 -7.18 -31.11
C ALA A 12 -7.48 -7.99 -29.81
N ALA A 13 -6.69 -9.06 -29.64
CA ALA A 13 -6.71 -9.88 -28.42
C ALA A 13 -6.22 -9.07 -27.20
N ASP A 14 -5.14 -8.31 -27.33
CA ASP A 14 -4.62 -7.43 -26.26
C ASP A 14 -5.65 -6.34 -25.88
N LEU A 15 -6.26 -5.68 -26.87
CA LEU A 15 -7.30 -4.67 -26.62
C LEU A 15 -8.51 -5.25 -25.89
N ILE A 16 -9.00 -6.43 -26.30
CA ILE A 16 -10.10 -7.10 -25.59
C ILE A 16 -9.68 -7.52 -24.18
N ALA A 17 -8.44 -7.98 -23.99
CA ALA A 17 -7.92 -8.33 -22.67
C ALA A 17 -7.88 -7.13 -21.73
N ARG A 18 -7.59 -5.93 -22.26
CA ARG A 18 -7.62 -4.64 -21.56
C ARG A 18 -9.03 -4.08 -21.33
N GLY A 19 -10.07 -4.73 -21.84
CA GLY A 19 -11.47 -4.37 -21.59
C GLY A 19 -12.09 -3.40 -22.60
N PHE A 20 -11.44 -3.14 -23.73
CA PHE A 20 -12.02 -2.32 -24.79
C PHE A 20 -13.27 -2.98 -25.39
N THR A 21 -14.23 -2.17 -25.83
CA THR A 21 -15.45 -2.71 -26.44
C THR A 21 -15.18 -3.24 -27.84
N GLU A 22 -16.07 -4.09 -28.36
CA GLU A 22 -15.94 -4.63 -29.72
C GLU A 22 -15.88 -3.54 -30.79
N MET A 23 -16.54 -2.41 -30.54
CA MET A 23 -16.57 -1.26 -31.46
C MET A 23 -15.23 -0.54 -31.44
N ASP A 24 -14.68 -0.25 -30.25
CA ASP A 24 -13.37 0.39 -30.12
C ASP A 24 -12.26 -0.47 -30.74
N VAL A 25 -12.30 -1.78 -30.51
CA VAL A 25 -11.31 -2.70 -31.08
C VAL A 25 -11.44 -2.74 -32.61
N ALA A 26 -12.66 -2.75 -33.14
CA ALA A 26 -12.88 -2.72 -34.58
C ALA A 26 -12.30 -1.43 -35.21
N ASP A 27 -12.55 -0.27 -34.59
CA ASP A 27 -12.04 1.02 -35.05
C ASP A 27 -10.51 1.08 -34.96
N MET A 28 -9.91 0.68 -33.83
CA MET A 28 -8.45 0.69 -33.61
C MET A 28 -7.68 -0.33 -34.46
N CYS A 29 -8.35 -1.36 -34.97
CA CYS A 29 -7.79 -2.36 -35.88
C CYS A 29 -8.14 -2.08 -37.36
N GLY A 30 -8.94 -1.06 -37.66
CA GLY A 30 -9.40 -0.77 -39.02
C GLY A 30 -10.23 -1.89 -39.63
N LYS A 31 -11.08 -2.54 -38.83
CA LYS A 31 -11.93 -3.68 -39.22
C LYS A 31 -13.39 -3.40 -38.88
N SER A 32 -14.29 -4.26 -39.36
CA SER A 32 -15.70 -4.19 -39.00
C SER A 32 -15.96 -4.90 -37.66
N ARG A 33 -17.02 -4.50 -36.95
CA ARG A 33 -17.45 -5.21 -35.73
C ARG A 33 -17.73 -6.70 -35.97
N ALA A 34 -18.29 -7.06 -37.13
CA ALA A 34 -18.55 -8.45 -37.49
C ALA A 34 -17.26 -9.29 -37.58
N TRP A 35 -16.14 -8.67 -37.96
CA TRP A 35 -14.83 -9.33 -37.94
C TRP A 35 -14.41 -9.74 -36.53
N ILE A 36 -14.58 -8.84 -35.54
CA ILE A 36 -14.32 -9.14 -34.12
C ILE A 36 -15.22 -10.26 -33.60
N GLN A 37 -16.51 -10.23 -33.93
CA GLN A 37 -17.47 -11.26 -33.52
C GLN A 37 -17.12 -12.65 -34.07
N LYS A 38 -16.59 -12.70 -35.30
CA LYS A 38 -16.07 -13.94 -35.89
C LYS A 38 -14.80 -14.38 -35.15
N LEU A 39 -13.87 -13.46 -34.88
CA LEU A 39 -12.62 -13.73 -34.17
C LEU A 39 -12.84 -14.32 -32.77
N LYS A 40 -13.82 -13.80 -32.03
CA LYS A 40 -14.15 -14.27 -30.68
C LYS A 40 -14.63 -15.72 -30.63
N LYS A 41 -15.02 -16.32 -31.76
CA LYS A 41 -15.39 -17.74 -31.84
C LYS A 41 -14.19 -18.65 -32.09
N ASP A 42 -13.02 -18.09 -32.43
CA ASP A 42 -11.79 -18.82 -32.64
C ASP A 42 -11.13 -19.17 -31.29
N GLU A 43 -10.86 -20.46 -31.07
CA GLU A 43 -10.30 -20.98 -29.83
C GLU A 43 -8.89 -20.43 -29.54
N ILE A 44 -8.08 -20.21 -30.58
CA ILE A 44 -6.72 -19.67 -30.45
C ILE A 44 -6.80 -18.21 -30.01
N PHE A 45 -7.74 -17.46 -30.59
CA PHE A 45 -8.02 -16.09 -30.17
C PHE A 45 -8.49 -16.02 -28.72
N GLN A 46 -9.44 -16.87 -28.31
CA GLN A 46 -9.90 -16.93 -26.92
C GLN A 46 -8.77 -17.25 -25.94
N THR A 47 -7.93 -18.23 -26.27
CA THR A 47 -6.77 -18.61 -25.45
C THR A 47 -5.77 -17.47 -25.32
N THR A 48 -5.50 -16.76 -26.42
CA THR A 48 -4.61 -15.60 -26.43
C THR A 48 -5.14 -14.46 -25.57
N VAL A 49 -6.45 -14.16 -25.67
CA VAL A 49 -7.11 -13.17 -24.79
C VAL A 49 -6.99 -13.56 -23.33
N ALA A 50 -7.20 -14.83 -22.98
CA ALA A 50 -7.06 -15.32 -21.61
C ALA A 50 -5.62 -15.18 -21.09
N MET A 51 -4.63 -15.49 -21.92
CA MET A 51 -3.22 -15.31 -21.59
C MET A 51 -2.88 -13.83 -21.31
N PHE A 52 -3.31 -12.90 -22.17
CA PHE A 52 -3.10 -11.47 -21.95
C PHE A 52 -3.82 -10.97 -20.70
N LYS A 53 -5.06 -11.41 -20.44
CA LYS A 53 -5.76 -11.08 -19.19
C LYS A 53 -4.97 -11.51 -17.96
N LYS A 54 -4.41 -12.72 -17.98
CA LYS A 54 -3.57 -13.23 -16.89
C LYS A 54 -2.31 -12.38 -16.71
N GLN A 55 -1.60 -12.05 -17.79
CA GLN A 55 -0.40 -11.20 -17.73
C GLN A 55 -0.69 -9.79 -17.21
N ILE A 56 -1.80 -9.18 -17.65
CA ILE A 56 -2.24 -7.86 -17.17
C ILE A 56 -2.57 -7.94 -15.68
N ALA A 57 -3.33 -8.95 -15.25
CA ALA A 57 -3.67 -9.14 -13.84
C ALA A 57 -2.43 -9.35 -12.97
N GLU A 58 -1.46 -10.14 -13.44
CA GLU A 58 -0.18 -10.33 -12.74
C GLU A 58 0.64 -9.04 -12.66
N SER A 59 0.64 -8.23 -13.72
CA SER A 59 1.35 -6.95 -13.73
C SER A 59 0.71 -5.93 -12.79
N ILE A 60 -0.64 -5.85 -12.79
CA ILE A 60 -1.40 -5.01 -11.86
C ILE A 60 -1.15 -5.46 -10.42
N ARG A 61 -1.18 -6.78 -10.17
CA ARG A 61 -0.92 -7.35 -8.85
C ARG A 61 0.48 -6.94 -8.36
N LYS A 62 1.52 -7.17 -9.16
CA LYS A 62 2.90 -6.79 -8.81
C LYS A 62 3.05 -5.30 -8.52
N ALA A 63 2.49 -4.44 -9.39
CA ALA A 63 2.53 -3.00 -9.19
C ALA A 63 1.78 -2.56 -7.92
N SER A 64 0.66 -3.22 -7.61
CA SER A 64 -0.12 -2.95 -6.40
C SER A 64 0.63 -3.40 -5.14
N GLU A 65 1.26 -4.58 -5.17
CA GLU A 65 2.11 -5.10 -4.09
C GLU A 65 3.26 -4.13 -3.79
N GLU A 66 4.00 -3.72 -4.82
CA GLU A 66 5.11 -2.76 -4.68
C GLU A 66 4.62 -1.40 -4.15
N SER A 67 3.46 -0.91 -4.63
CA SER A 67 2.88 0.34 -4.13
C SER A 67 2.48 0.24 -2.65
N ILE A 68 1.92 -0.89 -2.22
CA ILE A 68 1.53 -1.11 -0.82
C ILE A 68 2.78 -1.17 0.06
N ASP A 69 3.82 -1.90 -0.36
CA ASP A 69 5.07 -2.02 0.39
C ASP A 69 5.75 -0.65 0.57
N ASN A 70 5.75 0.17 -0.47
CA ASN A 70 6.27 1.53 -0.40
C ASN A 70 5.47 2.41 0.57
N LEU A 71 4.13 2.37 0.50
CA LEU A 71 3.26 3.13 1.40
C LEU A 71 3.44 2.70 2.87
N VAL A 72 3.53 1.40 3.12
CA VAL A 72 3.76 0.85 4.46
C VAL A 72 5.13 1.30 4.98
N THR A 73 6.16 1.22 4.15
CA THR A 73 7.53 1.64 4.51
C THR A 73 7.59 3.14 4.82
N GLU A 74 6.99 3.98 3.98
CA GLU A 74 6.93 5.43 4.18
C GLU A 74 6.15 5.78 5.46
N PHE A 75 4.97 5.18 5.65
CA PHE A 75 4.16 5.38 6.84
C PHE A 75 4.93 5.01 8.12
N ARG A 76 5.63 3.88 8.13
CA ARG A 76 6.47 3.44 9.24
C ARG A 76 7.58 4.46 9.54
N GLY A 77 8.30 4.90 8.52
CA GLY A 77 9.38 5.89 8.65
C GLY A 77 8.88 7.21 9.25
N ASN A 78 7.81 7.78 8.66
CA ASN A 78 7.21 9.04 9.09
C ASN A 78 6.64 8.95 10.51
N SER A 79 5.99 7.84 10.85
CA SER A 79 5.42 7.61 12.18
C SER A 79 6.50 7.50 13.24
N LEU A 80 7.58 6.74 12.97
CA LEU A 80 8.71 6.59 13.88
C LEU A 80 9.42 7.94 14.12
N GLU A 81 9.62 8.72 13.06
CA GLU A 81 10.21 10.05 13.17
C GLU A 81 9.33 10.98 14.01
N THR A 82 8.02 10.97 13.77
CA THR A 82 7.04 11.76 14.52
C THR A 82 7.06 11.41 16.01
N SER A 83 7.03 10.11 16.33
CA SER A 83 7.12 9.64 17.72
C SER A 83 8.43 10.07 18.41
N ARG A 84 9.57 10.00 17.70
CA ARG A 84 10.85 10.50 18.23
C ARG A 84 10.82 11.99 18.51
N LYS A 85 10.25 12.79 17.60
CA LYS A 85 10.08 14.24 17.76
C LYS A 85 9.20 14.58 18.96
N LEU A 86 8.05 13.91 19.11
CA LEU A 86 7.15 14.09 20.27
C LEU A 86 7.83 13.74 21.59
N THR A 87 8.56 12.61 21.63
CA THR A 87 9.32 12.20 22.81
C THR A 87 10.40 13.21 23.17
N SER A 88 11.15 13.71 22.18
CA SER A 88 12.17 14.74 22.38
C SER A 88 11.56 16.04 22.89
N LEU A 89 10.43 16.48 22.32
CA LEU A 89 9.72 17.68 22.74
C LEU A 89 9.23 17.57 24.18
N GLY A 90 8.58 16.46 24.54
CA GLY A 90 8.13 16.21 25.91
C GLY A 90 9.28 16.25 26.93
N ARG A 91 10.43 15.65 26.59
CA ARG A 91 11.64 15.69 27.46
C ARG A 91 12.22 17.09 27.59
N LYS A 92 12.35 17.84 26.49
CA LYS A 92 12.83 19.24 26.51
C LYS A 92 11.90 20.12 27.35
N TYR A 93 10.59 19.92 27.22
CA TYR A 93 9.60 20.64 27.99
C TYR A 93 9.71 20.36 29.49
N LEU A 94 9.87 19.09 29.88
CA LEU A 94 10.08 18.72 31.29
C LEU A 94 11.35 19.32 31.86
N ALA A 95 12.45 19.33 31.11
CA ALA A 95 13.69 19.96 31.54
C ALA A 95 13.49 21.46 31.83
N LEU A 96 12.87 22.19 30.89
CA LEU A 96 12.56 23.61 31.07
C LEU A 96 11.60 23.86 32.24
N LEU A 97 10.62 22.98 32.45
CA LEU A 97 9.72 23.08 33.61
C LEU A 97 10.48 22.84 34.92
N SER A 98 11.39 21.87 34.96
CA SER A 98 12.24 21.59 36.13
C SER A 98 13.11 22.81 36.47
N ASP A 99 13.86 23.31 35.49
CA ASP A 99 14.71 24.50 35.64
C ASP A 99 13.91 25.71 36.12
N LYS A 100 12.67 25.86 35.61
CA LYS A 100 11.80 26.96 36.02
C LYS A 100 11.29 26.81 37.44
N VAL A 101 10.90 25.60 37.86
CA VAL A 101 10.45 25.34 39.22
C VAL A 101 11.59 25.53 40.23
N GLU A 102 12.80 25.11 39.89
CA GLU A 102 14.00 25.26 40.74
C GLU A 102 14.38 26.73 40.99
N THR A 103 13.99 27.64 40.08
CA THR A 103 14.31 29.07 40.16
C THR A 103 13.19 29.92 40.77
N MET A 104 12.05 29.32 41.13
CA MET A 104 10.91 30.02 41.73
C MET A 104 10.91 29.88 43.25
N THR A 105 10.47 30.93 43.97
CA THR A 105 10.22 30.77 45.41
C THR A 105 8.90 30.01 45.63
N PRO A 106 8.73 29.25 46.73
CA PRO A 106 7.53 28.45 46.96
C PRO A 106 6.22 29.25 46.90
N ASP A 107 6.26 30.53 47.27
CA ASP A 107 5.12 31.44 47.26
C ASP A 107 4.72 31.89 45.84
N ASP A 108 5.63 31.76 44.87
CA ASP A 108 5.42 32.17 43.48
C ASP A 108 4.80 31.07 42.60
N ILE A 109 4.72 29.81 43.08
CA ILE A 109 4.27 28.67 42.28
C ILE A 109 2.75 28.51 42.42
N PRO A 110 1.95 28.80 41.37
CA PRO A 110 0.52 28.54 41.42
C PRO A 110 0.28 27.04 41.60
N SER A 111 -0.61 26.67 42.53
CA SER A 111 -0.86 25.28 42.94
C SER A 111 -1.25 24.32 41.80
N LYS A 112 -1.72 24.85 40.66
CA LYS A 112 -2.09 24.06 39.48
C LYS A 112 -1.11 24.18 38.31
N LEU A 113 -0.08 25.02 38.40
CA LEU A 113 0.86 25.24 37.30
C LEU A 113 1.58 23.94 36.93
N VAL A 114 2.33 23.37 37.89
CA VAL A 114 3.10 22.13 37.67
C VAL A 114 2.21 20.94 37.29
N PRO A 115 1.09 20.64 38.00
CA PRO A 115 0.20 19.54 37.61
C PRO A 115 -0.37 19.66 36.19
N ASN A 116 -0.77 20.86 35.76
CA ASN A 116 -1.32 21.08 34.42
C ASN A 116 -0.27 20.84 33.34
N HIS A 117 0.96 21.32 33.55
CA HIS A 117 2.06 21.12 32.63
C HIS A 117 2.49 19.66 32.54
N LEU A 118 2.56 18.95 33.68
CA LEU A 118 2.83 17.50 33.69
C LEU A 118 1.76 16.71 32.95
N LYS A 119 0.48 17.10 33.06
CA LYS A 119 -0.61 16.48 32.29
C LYS A 119 -0.40 16.64 30.77
N ILE A 120 -0.06 17.84 30.30
CA ILE A 120 0.20 18.09 28.87
C ILE A 120 1.35 17.22 28.37
N VAL A 121 2.45 17.14 29.12
CA VAL A 121 3.57 16.27 28.74
C VAL A 121 3.16 14.80 28.73
N ALA A 122 2.40 14.34 29.72
CA ALA A 122 1.93 12.97 29.77
C ALA A 122 1.07 12.60 28.56
N GLU A 123 0.20 13.52 28.11
CA GLU A 123 -0.60 13.35 26.89
C GLU A 123 0.29 13.25 25.63
N VAL A 124 1.30 14.12 25.49
CA VAL A 124 2.26 14.06 24.37
C VAL A 124 3.04 12.75 24.34
N LEU A 125 3.52 12.28 25.51
CA LEU A 125 4.24 11.02 25.60
C LEU A 125 3.33 9.81 25.36
N LYS A 126 2.06 9.89 25.76
CA LYS A 126 1.05 8.86 25.47
C LYS A 126 0.82 8.73 23.96
N ILE A 127 0.64 9.84 23.24
CA ILE A 127 0.50 9.83 21.78
C ILE A 127 1.73 9.18 21.12
N SER A 128 2.93 9.53 21.59
CA SER A 128 4.17 8.91 21.09
C SER A 128 4.21 7.38 21.29
N GLN A 129 3.72 6.89 22.44
CA GLN A 129 3.63 5.46 22.72
C GLN A 129 2.55 4.76 21.87
N GLU A 130 1.41 5.40 21.64
CA GLU A 130 0.36 4.89 20.76
C GLU A 130 0.88 4.71 19.34
N ILE A 131 1.61 5.71 18.80
CA ILE A 131 2.28 5.60 17.50
C ILE A 131 3.23 4.39 17.44
N HIS A 132 4.03 4.13 18.48
CA HIS A 132 4.88 2.94 18.53
C HIS A 132 4.09 1.63 18.50
N LYS A 133 2.96 1.55 19.20
CA LYS A 133 2.11 0.35 19.21
C LYS A 133 1.50 0.08 17.84
N GLU A 134 1.02 1.10 17.17
CA GLU A 134 0.47 0.99 15.81
C GLU A 134 1.55 0.49 14.83
N ILE A 135 2.78 1.01 14.90
CA ILE A 135 3.90 0.52 14.09
C ILE A 135 4.17 -0.98 14.34
N LEU A 136 4.19 -1.43 15.60
CA LEU A 136 4.37 -2.84 15.94
C LEU A 136 3.26 -3.73 15.40
N GLY A 137 2.01 -3.27 15.41
CA GLY A 137 0.88 -4.00 14.80
C GLY A 137 1.05 -4.15 13.29
N ILE A 138 1.56 -3.11 12.62
CA ILE A 138 1.88 -3.18 11.18
C ILE A 138 3.06 -4.13 10.93
N ASP A 139 4.05 -4.22 11.81
CA ASP A 139 5.15 -5.18 11.71
C ASP A 139 4.65 -6.63 11.77
N GLN A 140 3.75 -6.92 12.71
CA GLN A 140 3.12 -8.25 12.85
C GLN A 140 2.33 -8.62 11.60
N LEU A 141 1.52 -7.70 11.06
CA LEU A 141 0.76 -7.96 9.83
C LEU A 141 1.66 -8.26 8.62
N VAL A 142 2.80 -7.56 8.49
CA VAL A 142 3.75 -7.83 7.39
C VAL A 142 4.42 -9.19 7.55
N GLU A 143 4.72 -9.61 8.78
CA GLU A 143 5.25 -10.95 9.06
C GLU A 143 4.24 -12.04 8.71
N GLU A 144 2.99 -11.91 9.17
CA GLU A 144 1.91 -12.84 8.84
C GLU A 144 1.66 -12.95 7.33
N LEU A 145 1.67 -11.82 6.61
CA LEU A 145 1.53 -11.82 5.15
C LEU A 145 2.69 -12.52 4.43
N SER A 146 3.92 -12.37 4.94
CA SER A 146 5.10 -13.08 4.42
C SER A 146 4.95 -14.59 4.58
N ASP A 147 4.44 -15.04 5.73
CA ASP A 147 4.25 -16.45 6.01
C ASP A 147 3.13 -17.08 5.17
N ILE A 148 2.02 -16.37 4.96
CA ILE A 148 0.96 -16.80 4.04
C ILE A 148 1.50 -16.97 2.61
N HIS A 149 2.36 -16.06 2.14
CA HIS A 149 3.00 -16.17 0.83
C HIS A 149 3.90 -17.40 0.73
N LYS A 150 4.73 -17.66 1.74
CA LYS A 150 5.59 -18.87 1.79
C LYS A 150 4.76 -20.15 1.75
N MET A 151 3.67 -20.21 2.52
CA MET A 151 2.76 -21.38 2.53
C MET A 151 2.10 -21.62 1.18
N SER A 152 1.71 -20.54 0.49
CA SER A 152 1.07 -20.62 -0.83
C SER A 152 2.05 -21.08 -1.92
N ALA A 153 3.32 -20.67 -1.83
CA ALA A 153 4.38 -21.13 -2.74
C ALA A 153 4.74 -22.61 -2.54
N ILE A 154 4.62 -23.14 -1.32
CA ILE A 154 4.87 -24.57 -1.04
C ILE A 154 3.79 -25.46 -1.67
N LYS A 155 2.51 -25.06 -1.63
CA LYS A 155 1.41 -25.82 -2.23
C LYS A 155 1.52 -25.92 -3.76
N LEU A 156 1.99 -24.87 -4.43
CA LEU A 156 2.20 -24.85 -5.88
C LEU A 156 3.32 -25.79 -6.38
N ASN A 157 4.19 -26.26 -5.49
CA ASN A 157 5.27 -27.21 -5.83
C ASN A 157 4.94 -28.66 -5.46
N GLN A 158 3.72 -28.92 -4.99
CA GLN A 158 3.25 -30.26 -4.58
C GLN A 158 2.10 -30.80 -5.44
N ASP A 159 1.58 -29.99 -6.37
CA ASP A 159 0.62 -30.36 -7.43
C ASP A 159 1.32 -30.40 -8.80
#